data_AF-A0A1E4GQV1-F1
#
_entry.id   AF-A0A1E4GQV1-F1
#
_cell.length_a   1.000
_cell.length_b   1.000
_cell.length_c   1.000
_cell.angle_alpha   90.00
_cell.angle_beta   90.00
_cell.angle_gamma   90.00
#
_symmetry.space_group_name_H-M   'P 1'
#
loop_
_entity.id
_entity.type
_entity.pdbx_description
1 polymer ?
#
loop_
_entity_poly.entity_id
_entity_poly.type
_entity_poly.pdbx_seq_one_letter_code
_entity_poly.pdbx_strand_id
1 'polypeptide(L)'
;MSRMLGTLNATSSSLDWTSFAMDAQRAAISSGMTRDWAAQMVAAIGELRANIDEHSAAAATGFVAFRAAQGIFEFVASDLGVGVLATLRMAPDYQSLSDHMEALRLTLTEGASRFGFQEGRGYGFRPLFTGLANRNATLRFRSGNAMLRMDGTSPDLLHAQAAAKPPIRGFFVSVACSTGARI
;
A
#
# COMPACT_ATOMS: atom_id res chain seq x y z
N MET A 1 -6.19 25.39 -10.40
CA MET A 1 -5.36 24.22 -10.80
C MET A 1 -6.27 23.00 -10.90
N SER A 2 -6.17 22.25 -12.00
CA SER A 2 -7.03 21.07 -12.24
C SER A 2 -6.59 19.90 -11.35
N ARG A 3 -7.54 19.27 -10.66
CA ARG A 3 -7.32 18.06 -9.87
C ARG A 3 -7.05 16.90 -10.83
N MET A 4 -5.87 16.31 -10.76
CA MET A 4 -5.56 15.10 -11.53
C MET A 4 -6.00 13.87 -10.73
N LEU A 5 -6.77 12.99 -11.38
CA LEU A 5 -7.31 11.75 -10.82
C LEU A 5 -7.08 10.64 -11.84
N GLY A 6 -6.54 9.52 -11.39
CA GLY A 6 -6.43 8.29 -12.18
C GLY A 6 -6.97 7.11 -11.39
N THR A 7 -7.52 6.13 -12.09
CA THR A 7 -7.95 4.85 -11.51
C THR A 7 -7.64 3.74 -12.50
N LEU A 8 -7.18 2.59 -11.99
CA LEU A 8 -6.79 1.44 -12.77
C LEU A 8 -7.20 0.16 -12.03
N ASN A 9 -7.85 -0.78 -12.72
CA ASN A 9 -8.14 -2.09 -12.16
C ASN A 9 -6.84 -2.91 -12.03
N ALA A 10 -6.74 -3.75 -10.99
CA ALA A 10 -5.54 -4.53 -10.73
C ALA A 10 -5.17 -5.44 -11.91
N THR A 11 -6.17 -6.03 -12.57
CA THR A 11 -6.02 -6.94 -13.72
C THR A 11 -5.83 -6.24 -15.08
N SER A 12 -5.64 -4.93 -15.10
CA SER A 12 -5.47 -4.18 -16.36
C SER A 12 -4.20 -4.58 -17.11
N SER A 13 -4.11 -4.26 -18.41
CA SER A 13 -2.96 -4.65 -19.23
C SER A 13 -1.67 -3.93 -18.82
N SER A 14 -0.53 -4.43 -19.30
CA SER A 14 0.77 -3.76 -19.11
C SER A 14 0.83 -2.38 -19.75
N LEU A 15 0.11 -2.18 -20.86
CA LEU A 15 -0.01 -0.88 -21.53
C LEU A 15 -0.81 0.11 -20.68
N ASP A 16 -1.94 -0.32 -20.12
CA ASP A 16 -2.76 0.52 -19.24
C ASP A 16 -1.98 0.90 -17.97
N TRP A 17 -1.24 -0.06 -17.41
CA TRP A 17 -0.33 0.20 -16.30
C TRP A 17 0.73 1.25 -16.65
N THR A 18 1.35 1.13 -17.83
CA THR A 18 2.40 2.08 -18.26
C THR A 18 1.83 3.49 -18.36
N SER A 19 0.67 3.67 -18.99
CA SER A 19 0.00 4.96 -19.10
C SER A 19 -0.36 5.53 -17.73
N PHE A 20 -1.00 4.73 -16.86
CA PHE A 20 -1.36 5.13 -15.51
C PHE A 20 -0.14 5.53 -14.67
N ALA A 21 0.96 4.77 -14.75
CA ALA A 21 2.20 5.03 -14.04
C ALA A 21 2.84 6.36 -14.48
N MET A 22 2.87 6.64 -15.80
CA MET A 22 3.36 7.90 -16.33
C MET A 22 2.51 9.09 -15.86
N ASP A 23 1.18 8.94 -15.87
CA ASP A 23 0.27 10.00 -15.44
C ASP A 23 0.36 10.25 -13.92
N ALA A 24 0.46 9.19 -13.11
CA ALA A 24 0.69 9.29 -11.68
C ALA A 24 2.01 10.02 -11.37
N GLN A 25 3.10 9.69 -12.07
CA GLN A 25 4.39 10.34 -11.86
C GLN A 25 4.36 11.82 -12.23
N ARG A 26 3.75 12.17 -13.38
CA ARG A 26 3.58 13.58 -13.80
C ARG A 26 2.73 14.35 -12.79
N ALA A 27 1.62 13.75 -12.34
CA ALA A 27 0.73 14.35 -11.35
C ALA A 27 1.45 14.60 -10.02
N ALA A 28 2.23 13.63 -9.53
CA ALA A 28 3.06 13.77 -8.34
C ALA A 28 4.08 14.91 -8.48
N ILE A 29 4.80 15.00 -9.59
CA ILE A 29 5.75 16.10 -9.85
C ILE A 29 5.01 17.45 -9.86
N SER A 30 3.85 17.52 -10.53
CA SER A 30 3.05 18.75 -10.59
C SER A 30 2.50 19.19 -9.23
N SER A 31 2.35 18.26 -8.28
CA SER A 31 1.94 18.57 -6.90
C SER A 31 3.08 19.17 -6.05
N GLY A 32 4.33 19.14 -6.54
CA GLY A 32 5.51 19.65 -5.84
C GLY A 32 6.52 18.58 -5.41
N MET A 33 6.34 17.31 -5.79
CA MET A 33 7.33 16.27 -5.50
C MET A 33 8.56 16.38 -6.40
N THR A 34 9.72 15.96 -5.88
CA THR A 34 10.90 15.69 -6.71
C THR A 34 10.65 14.48 -7.60
N ARG A 35 11.37 14.39 -8.73
CA ARG A 35 11.23 13.27 -9.69
C ARG A 35 11.49 11.90 -9.05
N ASP A 36 12.52 11.80 -8.23
CA ASP A 36 12.88 10.55 -7.55
C ASP A 36 11.82 10.13 -6.54
N TRP A 37 11.25 11.10 -5.82
CA TRP A 37 10.16 10.80 -4.90
C TRP A 37 8.91 10.36 -5.65
N ALA A 38 8.52 11.05 -6.72
CA ALA A 38 7.41 10.65 -7.58
C ALA A 38 7.60 9.24 -8.15
N ALA A 39 8.81 8.88 -8.58
CA ALA A 39 9.13 7.54 -9.07
C ALA A 39 8.93 6.47 -7.99
N GLN A 40 9.36 6.74 -6.75
CA GLN A 40 9.12 5.85 -5.60
C GLN A 40 7.62 5.67 -5.30
N MET A 41 6.79 6.71 -5.49
CA MET A 41 5.34 6.60 -5.29
C MET A 41 4.72 5.67 -6.33
N VAL A 42 5.16 5.77 -7.58
CA VAL A 42 4.66 4.91 -8.66
C VAL A 42 5.10 3.47 -8.47
N ALA A 43 6.34 3.23 -8.04
CA ALA A 43 6.80 1.91 -7.65
C ALA A 43 5.92 1.33 -6.52
N ALA A 44 5.60 2.13 -5.50
CA ALA A 44 4.72 1.72 -4.40
C ALA A 44 3.34 1.27 -4.86
N ILE A 45 2.74 2.03 -5.79
CA ILE A 45 1.44 1.68 -6.36
C ILE A 45 1.55 0.37 -7.16
N GLY A 46 2.65 0.16 -7.87
CA GLY A 46 2.92 -1.06 -8.64
C GLY A 46 3.00 -2.30 -7.75
N GLU A 47 3.76 -2.23 -6.66
CA GLU A 47 3.87 -3.31 -5.67
C GLU A 47 2.51 -3.65 -5.03
N LEU A 48 1.73 -2.62 -4.66
CA LEU A 48 0.38 -2.84 -4.11
C LEU A 48 -0.58 -3.45 -5.12
N ARG A 49 -0.50 -3.01 -6.38
CA ARG A 49 -1.29 -3.59 -7.48
C ARG A 49 -0.95 -5.07 -7.68
N ALA A 50 0.34 -5.42 -7.74
CA ALA A 50 0.80 -6.79 -7.88
C ALA A 50 0.34 -7.66 -6.72
N ASN A 51 0.43 -7.17 -5.48
CA ASN A 51 -0.08 -7.87 -4.30
C ASN A 51 -1.57 -8.19 -4.41
N ILE A 52 -2.39 -7.24 -4.91
CA ILE A 52 -3.81 -7.48 -5.11
C ILE A 52 -4.04 -8.59 -6.14
N ASP A 53 -3.35 -8.52 -7.28
CA ASP A 53 -3.49 -9.52 -8.36
C ASP A 53 -3.08 -10.92 -7.88
N GLU A 54 -1.97 -11.02 -7.16
CA GLU A 54 -1.40 -12.30 -6.73
C GLU A 54 -2.07 -12.92 -5.50
N HIS A 55 -2.61 -12.12 -4.58
CA HIS A 55 -2.94 -12.59 -3.22
C HIS A 55 -4.39 -12.36 -2.79
N SER A 56 -5.16 -11.52 -3.48
CA SER A 56 -6.53 -11.20 -3.04
C SER A 56 -7.51 -12.38 -3.18
N ALA A 57 -7.23 -13.33 -4.09
CA ALA A 57 -8.18 -14.32 -4.58
C ALA A 57 -9.49 -13.72 -5.15
N ALA A 58 -9.48 -12.42 -5.47
CA ALA A 58 -10.57 -11.69 -6.10
C ALA A 58 -10.04 -10.51 -6.93
N ALA A 59 -8.98 -10.74 -7.72
CA ALA A 59 -8.23 -9.70 -8.42
C ALA A 59 -9.10 -8.77 -9.27
N ALA A 60 -10.18 -9.29 -9.86
CA ALA A 60 -11.16 -8.50 -10.64
C ALA A 60 -11.88 -7.39 -9.84
N THR A 61 -11.87 -7.47 -8.50
CA THR A 61 -12.41 -6.43 -7.61
C THR A 61 -11.37 -5.38 -7.21
N GLY A 62 -10.10 -5.64 -7.55
CA GLY A 62 -8.96 -4.86 -7.17
C GLY A 62 -8.78 -3.61 -8.00
N PHE A 63 -8.38 -2.51 -7.37
CA PHE A 63 -8.01 -1.29 -8.09
C PHE A 63 -6.93 -0.49 -7.34
N VAL A 64 -6.25 0.36 -8.10
CA VAL A 64 -5.42 1.45 -7.59
C VAL A 64 -5.93 2.77 -8.13
N ALA A 65 -5.81 3.83 -7.34
CA ALA A 65 -6.17 5.17 -7.77
C ALA A 65 -5.22 6.20 -7.17
N PHE A 66 -5.01 7.31 -7.86
CA PHE A 66 -4.24 8.44 -7.34
C PHE A 66 -5.00 9.75 -7.49
N ARG A 67 -4.67 10.71 -6.64
CA ARG A 67 -5.11 12.10 -6.72
C ARG A 67 -3.91 13.02 -6.52
N ALA A 68 -3.83 14.06 -7.33
CA ALA A 68 -2.88 15.16 -7.11
C ALA A 68 -3.60 16.51 -7.06
N ALA A 69 -3.13 17.36 -6.15
CA ALA A 69 -3.43 18.78 -6.10
C ALA A 69 -2.18 19.54 -5.63
N GLN A 70 -2.19 20.87 -5.67
CA GLN A 70 -1.06 21.65 -5.17
C GLN A 70 -0.77 21.28 -3.71
N GLY A 71 0.47 20.91 -3.41
CA GLY A 71 0.88 20.58 -2.03
C GLY A 71 0.59 19.14 -1.60
N ILE A 72 -0.12 18.33 -2.41
CA ILE A 72 -0.56 17.01 -1.98
C ILE A 72 -0.63 15.98 -3.13
N PHE A 73 -0.11 14.80 -2.85
CA PHE A 73 -0.30 13.60 -3.67
C PHE A 73 -0.80 12.46 -2.80
N GLU A 74 -1.84 11.78 -3.26
CA GLU A 74 -2.46 10.67 -2.57
C GLU A 74 -2.65 9.50 -3.51
N PHE A 75 -2.60 8.29 -2.96
CA PHE A 75 -3.05 7.12 -3.68
C PHE A 75 -3.70 6.11 -2.75
N VAL A 76 -4.49 5.23 -3.35
CA VAL A 76 -5.14 4.11 -2.70
C VAL A 76 -4.93 2.84 -3.51
N ALA A 77 -4.89 1.71 -2.80
CA ALA A 77 -5.00 0.38 -3.36
C ALA A 77 -6.03 -0.39 -2.54
N SER A 78 -6.98 -1.06 -3.20
CA SER A 78 -8.05 -1.78 -2.50
C SER A 78 -8.57 -2.96 -3.31
N ASP A 79 -9.03 -3.99 -2.61
CA ASP A 79 -9.73 -5.15 -3.17
C ASP A 79 -10.86 -5.63 -2.25
N LEU A 80 -11.71 -6.55 -2.74
CA LEU A 80 -12.77 -7.23 -1.98
C LEU A 80 -12.46 -8.72 -1.75
N GLY A 81 -11.17 -9.07 -1.72
CA GLY A 81 -10.65 -10.41 -1.58
C GLY A 81 -10.78 -11.01 -0.19
N VAL A 82 -10.02 -12.09 0.01
CA VAL A 82 -10.03 -12.88 1.26
C VAL A 82 -9.39 -12.14 2.43
N GLY A 83 -8.57 -11.14 2.15
CA GLY A 83 -7.89 -10.32 3.15
C GLY A 83 -6.65 -11.00 3.74
N VAL A 84 -5.87 -10.18 4.46
CA VAL A 84 -4.49 -10.50 4.88
C VAL A 84 -4.41 -11.76 5.75
N LEU A 85 -5.29 -11.88 6.76
CA LEU A 85 -5.27 -13.03 7.67
C LEU A 85 -5.51 -14.34 6.91
N ALA A 86 -6.51 -14.37 6.03
CA ALA A 86 -6.82 -15.56 5.24
C ALA A 86 -5.67 -15.92 4.29
N THR A 87 -5.07 -14.92 3.63
CA THR A 87 -3.89 -15.12 2.77
C THR A 87 -2.71 -15.70 3.55
N LEU A 88 -2.37 -15.16 4.73
CA LEU A 88 -1.24 -15.66 5.52
C LEU A 88 -1.44 -17.09 5.99
N ARG A 89 -2.65 -17.46 6.41
CA ARG A 89 -2.98 -18.83 6.87
C ARG A 89 -2.85 -19.91 5.79
N MET A 90 -2.64 -19.52 4.52
CA MET A 90 -2.29 -20.47 3.46
C MET A 90 -0.87 -21.06 3.66
N ALA A 91 0.02 -20.35 4.36
CA ALA A 91 1.34 -20.84 4.70
C ALA A 91 1.27 -21.73 5.97
N PRO A 92 1.98 -22.88 6.02
CA PRO A 92 2.08 -23.72 7.22
C PRO A 92 2.47 -22.94 8.49
N ASP A 93 3.45 -22.04 8.37
CA ASP A 93 3.99 -21.23 9.47
C ASP A 93 2.95 -20.35 10.17
N TYR A 94 1.84 -20.00 9.47
CA TYR A 94 0.84 -19.06 9.95
C TYR A 94 -0.56 -19.67 10.07
N GLN A 95 -0.74 -20.99 9.92
CA GLN A 95 -2.08 -21.62 9.97
C GLN A 95 -2.84 -21.34 11.28
N SER A 96 -2.10 -21.23 12.39
CA SER A 96 -2.65 -20.94 13.73
C SER A 96 -2.96 -19.47 13.97
N LEU A 97 -2.54 -18.56 13.07
CA LEU A 97 -2.79 -17.13 13.19
C LEU A 97 -4.29 -16.85 13.21
N SER A 98 -4.75 -16.12 14.22
CA SER A 98 -6.19 -15.86 14.45
C SER A 98 -6.54 -14.40 14.64
N ASP A 99 -5.54 -13.53 14.80
CA ASP A 99 -5.72 -12.11 15.02
C ASP A 99 -5.41 -11.29 13.76
N HIS A 100 -6.35 -10.45 13.35
CA HIS A 100 -6.18 -9.62 12.16
C HIS A 100 -5.13 -8.52 12.35
N MET A 101 -4.90 -8.03 13.57
CA MET A 101 -3.89 -7.00 13.82
C MET A 101 -2.49 -7.60 13.71
N GLU A 102 -2.28 -8.78 14.30
CA GLU A 102 -1.07 -9.56 14.18
C GLU A 102 -0.79 -9.91 12.71
N ALA A 103 -1.79 -10.37 11.96
CA ALA A 103 -1.67 -10.61 10.53
C ALA A 103 -1.25 -9.36 9.73
N LEU A 104 -1.83 -8.21 10.05
CA LEU A 104 -1.50 -6.95 9.40
C LEU A 104 -0.08 -6.49 9.74
N ARG A 105 0.38 -6.70 10.99
CA ARG A 105 1.76 -6.41 11.42
C ARG A 105 2.77 -7.35 10.76
N LEU A 106 2.45 -8.64 10.67
CA LEU A 106 3.29 -9.63 10.00
C LEU A 106 3.51 -9.26 8.53
N THR A 107 2.46 -8.85 7.82
CA THR A 107 2.56 -8.43 6.41
C THR A 107 3.52 -7.26 6.19
N LEU A 108 3.70 -6.41 7.21
CA LEU A 108 4.62 -5.28 7.18
C LEU A 108 6.04 -5.64 7.64
N THR A 109 6.26 -6.87 8.11
CA THR A 109 7.57 -7.38 8.57
C THR A 109 8.31 -8.01 7.40
N GLU A 110 9.59 -7.67 7.23
CA GLU A 110 10.42 -8.26 6.16
C GLU A 110 10.47 -9.78 6.27
N GLY A 111 10.39 -10.45 5.12
CA GLY A 111 10.46 -11.91 5.02
C GLY A 111 9.12 -12.62 5.25
N ALA A 112 8.09 -11.95 5.78
CA ALA A 112 6.77 -12.58 5.91
C ALA A 112 6.05 -12.62 4.54
N SER A 113 5.73 -13.83 4.06
CA SER A 113 4.98 -14.04 2.81
C SER A 113 4.03 -15.23 2.92
N ARG A 114 3.11 -15.39 1.96
CA ARG A 114 2.22 -16.58 1.87
C ARG A 114 2.97 -17.92 1.69
N PHE A 115 4.29 -17.89 1.51
CA PHE A 115 5.14 -19.06 1.37
C PHE A 115 6.05 -19.30 2.61
N GLY A 116 5.90 -18.50 3.68
CA GLY A 116 6.73 -18.56 4.88
C GLY A 116 7.93 -17.59 4.86
N PHE A 117 8.78 -17.65 5.91
CA PHE A 117 9.90 -16.72 6.14
C PHE A 117 11.19 -17.05 5.36
N GLN A 118 11.30 -18.29 4.85
CA GLN A 118 12.57 -18.89 4.41
C GLN A 118 12.81 -18.85 2.89
N GLU A 119 11.86 -18.39 2.06
CA GLU A 119 11.98 -18.44 0.59
C GLU A 119 12.60 -17.20 -0.07
N GLY A 120 13.09 -16.23 0.71
CA GLY A 120 13.72 -15.03 0.15
C GLY A 120 12.74 -14.12 -0.62
N ARG A 121 11.45 -14.11 -0.22
CA ARG A 121 10.39 -13.24 -0.75
C ARG A 121 9.83 -12.34 0.36
N GLY A 122 9.15 -11.24 0.01
CA GLY A 122 8.62 -10.28 0.99
C GLY A 122 9.56 -9.13 1.38
N TYR A 123 10.62 -8.88 0.60
CA TYR A 123 11.57 -7.78 0.84
C TYR A 123 11.13 -6.42 0.25
N GLY A 124 10.15 -6.37 -0.65
CA GLY A 124 9.73 -5.14 -1.31
C GLY A 124 8.83 -4.24 -0.46
N PHE A 125 8.14 -4.81 0.54
CA PHE A 125 7.04 -4.16 1.22
C PHE A 125 7.52 -3.15 2.28
N ARG A 126 8.47 -3.51 3.14
CA ARG A 126 8.90 -2.64 4.25
C ARG A 126 9.84 -1.49 3.86
N PRO A 127 10.88 -1.66 3.02
CA PRO A 127 11.76 -0.56 2.65
C PRO A 127 11.02 0.57 1.92
N LEU A 128 10.04 0.18 1.10
CA LEU A 128 9.21 1.10 0.33
C LEU A 128 8.29 1.95 1.22
N PHE A 129 7.63 1.33 2.22
CA PHE A 129 6.76 2.07 3.15
C PHE A 129 7.52 2.84 4.24
N THR A 130 8.70 2.37 4.65
CA THR A 130 9.58 3.10 5.57
C THR A 130 10.16 4.35 4.88
N GLY A 131 10.59 4.22 3.61
CA GLY A 131 11.06 5.36 2.80
C GLY A 131 9.95 6.38 2.52
N LEU A 132 8.72 5.91 2.34
CA LEU A 132 7.50 6.72 2.22
C LEU A 132 7.19 7.51 3.49
N ALA A 133 7.10 6.83 4.63
CA ALA A 133 6.79 7.46 5.91
C ALA A 133 7.79 8.60 6.20
N ASN A 134 9.09 8.37 6.00
CA ASN A 134 10.16 9.36 6.18
C ASN A 134 10.02 10.67 5.39
N ARG A 135 9.07 10.77 4.45
CA ARG A 135 8.89 11.94 3.58
C ARG A 135 7.55 12.63 3.79
N ASN A 136 7.13 12.82 5.04
CA ASN A 136 5.88 13.51 5.39
C ASN A 136 4.63 12.81 4.81
N ALA A 137 4.68 11.48 4.74
CA ALA A 137 3.55 10.66 4.34
C ALA A 137 2.80 10.11 5.55
N THR A 138 1.48 10.04 5.45
CA THR A 138 0.64 9.23 6.32
C THR A 138 0.17 8.01 5.55
N LEU A 139 0.44 6.83 6.10
CA LEU A 139 0.06 5.55 5.54
C LEU A 139 -1.00 4.91 6.43
N ARG A 140 -1.99 4.28 5.82
CA ARG A 140 -3.00 3.50 6.54
C ARG A 140 -3.23 2.19 5.82
N PHE A 141 -3.17 1.11 6.58
CA PHE A 141 -3.44 -0.25 6.13
C PHE A 141 -4.66 -0.78 6.87
N ARG A 142 -5.53 -1.51 6.18
CA ARG A 142 -6.69 -2.18 6.77
C ARG A 142 -6.93 -3.53 6.14
N SER A 143 -7.33 -4.50 6.96
CA SER A 143 -7.90 -5.78 6.54
C SER A 143 -8.65 -6.39 7.71
N GLY A 144 -9.80 -7.03 7.46
CA GLY A 144 -10.66 -7.52 8.53
C GLY A 144 -11.05 -6.39 9.48
N ASN A 145 -10.98 -6.64 10.78
CA ASN A 145 -11.26 -5.64 11.82
C ASN A 145 -10.02 -4.83 12.24
N ALA A 146 -8.88 -4.96 11.56
CA ALA A 146 -7.64 -4.30 11.93
C ALA A 146 -7.33 -3.05 11.08
N MET A 147 -6.65 -2.09 11.71
CA MET A 147 -6.09 -0.92 11.07
C MET A 147 -4.71 -0.58 11.66
N LEU A 148 -3.72 -0.40 10.80
CA LEU A 148 -2.42 0.16 11.16
C LEU A 148 -2.22 1.50 10.46
N ARG A 149 -1.76 2.51 11.20
CA ARG A 149 -1.35 3.81 10.65
C ARG A 149 0.10 4.05 10.99
N MET A 150 0.83 4.49 9.97
CA MET A 150 2.20 4.97 10.10
C MET A 150 2.23 6.42 9.64
N ASP A 151 3.09 7.21 10.26
CA ASP A 151 3.40 8.54 9.77
C ASP A 151 4.90 8.82 9.88
N GLY A 152 5.35 9.85 9.17
CA GLY A 152 6.76 10.21 9.08
C GLY A 152 7.41 10.70 10.36
N THR A 153 6.70 10.73 11.49
CA THR A 153 7.31 11.09 12.77
C THR A 153 7.98 9.90 13.45
N SER A 154 7.55 8.68 13.13
CA SER A 154 8.18 7.44 13.61
C SER A 154 7.86 6.31 12.60
N PRO A 155 8.69 6.15 11.55
CA PRO A 155 8.40 5.30 10.38
C PRO A 155 8.54 3.79 10.68
N ASP A 156 8.73 3.40 11.93
CA ASP A 156 8.89 2.00 12.31
C ASP A 156 7.56 1.36 12.74
N LEU A 157 7.54 0.03 12.72
CA LEU A 157 6.36 -0.75 13.11
C LEU A 157 6.06 -0.67 14.62
N LEU A 158 7.05 -0.34 15.44
CA LEU A 158 6.90 -0.23 16.89
C LEU A 158 6.01 0.97 17.25
N HIS A 159 6.15 2.07 16.51
CA HIS A 159 5.37 3.29 16.70
C HIS A 159 4.11 3.37 15.81
N ALA A 160 3.85 2.34 15.00
CA ALA A 160 2.63 2.27 14.21
C ALA A 160 1.39 2.24 15.12
N GLN A 161 0.46 3.15 14.85
CA GLN A 161 -0.80 3.26 15.58
C GLN A 161 -1.75 2.14 15.14
N ALA A 162 -2.05 1.23 16.06
CA ALA A 162 -3.01 0.14 15.87
C ALA A 162 -4.39 0.53 16.40
N ALA A 163 -5.43 0.16 15.66
CA ALA A 163 -6.80 0.30 16.10
C ALA A 163 -7.69 -0.83 15.56
N ALA A 164 -8.63 -1.29 16.40
CA ALA A 164 -9.75 -2.08 15.93
C ALA A 164 -10.75 -1.19 15.18
N LYS A 165 -11.36 -1.73 14.12
CA LYS A 165 -12.34 -1.06 13.26
C LYS A 165 -13.45 -2.03 12.85
N PRO A 166 -14.61 -1.54 12.38
CA PRO A 166 -15.60 -2.40 11.73
C PRO A 166 -14.95 -3.24 10.63
N PRO A 167 -15.29 -4.55 10.55
CA PRO A 167 -14.62 -5.47 9.64
C PRO A 167 -14.85 -5.09 8.18
N ILE A 168 -13.79 -5.13 7.39
CA ILE A 168 -13.84 -5.02 5.93
C ILE A 168 -13.35 -6.31 5.29
N ARG A 169 -13.84 -6.58 4.08
CA ARG A 169 -13.24 -7.61 3.20
C ARG A 169 -11.96 -7.07 2.55
N GLY A 170 -11.13 -7.98 2.08
CA GLY A 170 -9.93 -7.68 1.31
C GLY A 170 -8.85 -6.92 2.07
N PHE A 171 -8.07 -6.18 1.31
CA PHE A 171 -7.02 -5.29 1.79
C PHE A 171 -7.28 -3.86 1.29
N PHE A 172 -6.99 -2.88 2.14
CA PHE A 172 -7.08 -1.47 1.80
C PHE A 172 -5.84 -0.73 2.29
N VAL A 173 -5.22 0.03 1.38
CA VAL A 173 -4.12 0.94 1.66
C VAL A 173 -4.48 2.33 1.18
N SER A 174 -4.23 3.33 2.02
CA SER A 174 -4.25 4.73 1.61
C SER A 174 -2.98 5.42 2.04
N VAL A 175 -2.40 6.19 1.14
CA VAL A 175 -1.20 6.99 1.39
C VAL A 175 -1.50 8.43 1.01
N ALA A 176 -1.14 9.35 1.89
CA ALA A 176 -1.23 10.79 1.67
C ALA A 176 0.12 11.44 1.96
N CYS A 177 0.67 12.13 0.97
CA CYS A 177 1.95 12.81 1.04
C CYS A 177 1.75 14.32 0.93
N SER A 178 2.25 15.07 1.91
CA SER A 178 2.35 16.53 1.80
C SER A 178 3.68 16.89 1.15
N THR A 179 3.62 17.68 0.08
CA THR A 179 4.79 18.10 -0.70
C THR A 179 5.38 19.43 -0.24
N GLY A 180 4.75 20.08 0.74
CA GLY A 180 5.26 21.28 1.39
C GLY A 180 6.33 20.96 2.44
N ALA A 181 7.36 21.80 2.54
CA ALA A 181 8.31 21.77 3.64
C ALA A 181 7.56 22.00 4.98
N ARG A 182 7.98 21.33 6.06
CA ARG A 182 7.66 21.80 7.41
C ARG A 182 8.28 23.20 7.54
N ILE A 183 7.44 24.20 7.71
CA ILE A 183 7.87 25.50 8.27
C ILE A 183 8.26 25.26 9.72
#